data_AF-A0A822Z8F2-F1
#
_entry.id   AF-A0A822Z8F2-F1
#
_cell.length_a   1.000
_cell.length_b   1.000
_cell.length_c   1.000
_cell.angle_alpha   90.00
_cell.angle_beta   90.00
_cell.angle_gamma   90.00
#
_symmetry.space_group_name_H-M   'P 1'
#
loop_
_entity.id
_entity.type
_entity.pdbx_description
1 polymer ?
#
loop_
_entity_poly.entity_id
_entity_poly.type
_entity_poly.pdbx_seq_one_letter_code
_entity_poly.pdbx_strand_id
1 'polypeptide(L)'
;MMKDRFPHSGNYPSSEDNPRDKLVQWSHGATGMSITLCNAARVFSCDREFRDAAIEAGEVVWRNGLVRKVGLSDGVSGNAYAFLSDFIDTHEHLIHVPQLLMLIFVSGHLSIKHPYLNRLFW
;
A
#
# COMPACT_ATOMS: atom_id res chain seq x y z
N MET A 1 15.80 2.36 -7.97
CA MET A 1 14.63 1.98 -7.15
C MET A 1 13.92 3.20 -6.55
N MET A 2 14.48 3.93 -5.57
CA MET A 2 13.81 5.11 -4.99
C MET A 2 13.80 6.34 -5.91
N LYS A 3 14.79 6.45 -6.80
CA LYS A 3 14.95 7.57 -7.74
C LYS A 3 14.12 7.42 -9.02
N ASP A 4 13.63 6.22 -9.32
CA ASP A 4 12.92 5.89 -10.56
C ASP A 4 11.41 6.05 -10.41
N ARG A 5 10.98 7.03 -9.61
CA ARG A 5 9.57 7.34 -9.36
C ARG A 5 9.02 8.30 -10.41
N PHE A 6 7.72 8.25 -10.62
CA PHE A 6 7.03 9.25 -11.41
C PHE A 6 7.15 10.63 -10.73
N PRO A 7 7.66 11.65 -11.43
CA PRO A 7 8.04 12.94 -10.80
C PRO A 7 6.85 13.75 -10.27
N HIS A 8 5.63 13.48 -10.76
CA HIS A 8 4.43 14.22 -10.33
C HIS A 8 3.60 13.49 -9.29
N SER A 9 3.48 12.16 -9.37
CA SER A 9 2.67 11.39 -8.42
C SER A 9 3.48 10.84 -7.25
N GLY A 10 4.78 10.57 -7.44
CA GLY A 10 5.60 9.80 -6.51
C GLY A 10 5.40 8.29 -6.60
N ASN A 11 4.56 7.81 -7.52
CA ASN A 11 4.30 6.38 -7.73
C ASN A 11 5.47 5.70 -8.45
N TYR A 12 5.46 4.36 -8.48
CA TYR A 12 6.52 3.54 -9.08
C TYR A 12 6.04 2.88 -10.38
N PRO A 13 6.90 2.84 -11.42
CA PRO A 13 6.56 2.19 -12.68
C PRO A 13 6.55 0.66 -12.50
N SER A 14 5.72 -0.03 -13.30
CA SER A 14 5.67 -1.50 -13.29
C SER A 14 6.88 -2.18 -13.92
N SER A 15 7.60 -1.44 -14.77
CA SER A 15 8.80 -1.87 -15.49
C SER A 15 9.60 -0.62 -15.85
N GLU A 16 10.90 -0.78 -16.11
CA GLU A 16 11.76 0.32 -16.57
C GLU A 16 11.16 1.03 -17.79
N ASP A 17 11.30 2.36 -17.82
CA ASP A 17 10.80 3.27 -18.84
C ASP A 17 9.29 3.23 -19.13
N ASN A 18 8.47 2.56 -18.30
CA ASN A 18 7.02 2.58 -18.48
C ASN A 18 6.45 3.96 -18.08
N PRO A 19 5.87 4.73 -19.02
CA PRO A 19 5.32 6.06 -18.72
C PRO A 19 3.94 5.99 -18.05
N ARG A 20 3.36 4.78 -17.89
CA ARG A 20 1.98 4.60 -17.44
C ARG A 20 1.85 4.64 -15.92
N ASP A 21 1.69 5.85 -15.41
CA ASP A 21 1.38 6.09 -14.00
C ASP A 21 -0.11 5.88 -13.69
N LYS A 22 -0.51 4.61 -13.53
CA LYS A 22 -1.92 4.24 -13.21
C LYS A 22 -2.07 3.13 -12.18
N LEU A 23 -0.98 2.41 -11.89
CA LEU A 23 -1.03 1.20 -11.07
C LEU A 23 -0.59 1.55 -9.65
N VAL A 24 -1.51 1.43 -8.70
CA VAL A 24 -1.26 1.53 -7.27
C VAL A 24 -1.79 0.25 -6.65
N GLN A 25 -0.98 -0.80 -6.75
CA GLN A 25 -1.34 -2.17 -6.43
C GLN A 25 -0.16 -2.85 -5.75
N TRP A 26 -0.44 -3.93 -4.98
CA TRP A 26 0.62 -4.75 -4.38
C TRP A 26 1.61 -5.23 -5.44
N SER A 27 1.09 -5.79 -6.54
CA SER A 27 1.92 -6.36 -7.60
C SER A 27 2.72 -5.32 -8.37
N HIS A 28 2.18 -4.12 -8.56
CA HIS A 28 2.80 -3.07 -9.35
C HIS A 28 2.46 -1.68 -8.78
N GLY A 29 3.50 -0.91 -8.46
CA GLY A 29 3.38 0.47 -8.00
C GLY A 29 3.67 0.67 -6.52
N ALA A 30 3.18 1.78 -5.98
CA ALA A 30 3.57 2.27 -4.66
C ALA A 30 3.24 1.32 -3.51
N THR A 31 2.19 0.50 -3.58
CA THR A 31 1.82 -0.39 -2.47
C THR A 31 2.89 -1.44 -2.17
N GLY A 32 3.31 -2.21 -3.17
CA GLY A 32 4.37 -3.21 -2.96
C GLY A 32 5.69 -2.56 -2.56
N MET A 33 5.98 -1.39 -3.13
CA MET A 33 7.17 -0.62 -2.82
C MET A 33 7.17 -0.09 -1.38
N SER A 34 6.05 0.42 -0.89
CA SER A 34 5.87 0.89 0.49
C SER A 34 6.26 -0.22 1.46
N ILE A 35 5.64 -1.40 1.33
CA ILE A 35 5.90 -2.56 2.19
C ILE A 35 7.39 -2.95 2.17
N THR A 36 8.00 -2.95 1.00
CA THR A 36 9.43 -3.28 0.84
C THR A 36 10.32 -2.23 1.51
N LEU A 37 9.98 -0.96 1.39
CA LEU A 37 10.72 0.15 2.00
C LEU A 37 10.57 0.17 3.52
N CYS A 38 9.39 -0.14 4.09
CA CYS A 38 9.23 -0.32 5.54
C CYS A 38 10.16 -1.43 6.05
N ASN A 39 10.19 -2.57 5.37
CA ASN A 39 11.06 -3.68 5.75
C ASN A 39 12.54 -3.31 5.64
N ALA A 40 12.92 -2.55 4.60
CA ALA A 40 14.28 -2.04 4.45
C ALA A 40 14.63 -1.06 5.58
N ALA A 41 13.72 -0.17 5.96
CA ALA A 41 13.93 0.77 7.07
C ALA A 41 14.18 0.04 8.42
N ARG A 42 13.53 -1.12 8.64
CA ARG A 42 13.78 -1.96 9.83
C ARG A 42 15.18 -2.56 9.85
N VAL A 43 15.64 -3.06 8.71
CA VAL A 43 16.94 -3.72 8.59
C VAL A 43 18.08 -2.69 8.56
N PHE A 44 17.85 -1.56 7.90
CA PHE A 44 18.80 -0.46 7.71
C PHE A 44 18.38 0.76 8.54
N SER A 45 18.18 0.58 9.84
CA SER A 45 17.64 1.60 10.75
C SER A 45 18.46 2.89 10.87
N CYS A 46 19.74 2.85 10.51
CA CYS A 46 20.60 4.04 10.45
C CYS A 46 20.34 4.92 9.21
N ASP A 47 19.70 4.38 8.18
CA ASP A 47 19.46 5.04 6.91
C ASP A 47 18.02 5.55 6.82
N ARG A 48 17.87 6.87 6.98
CA ARG A 48 16.56 7.53 6.94
C ARG A 48 15.95 7.56 5.54
N GLU A 49 16.71 7.34 4.48
CA GLU A 49 16.18 7.39 3.11
C GLU A 49 15.11 6.33 2.89
N PHE A 50 15.27 5.12 3.45
CA PHE A 50 14.26 4.07 3.35
C PHE A 50 12.96 4.44 4.05
N ARG A 51 13.07 5.05 5.24
CA ARG A 51 11.91 5.48 6.03
C ARG A 51 11.16 6.60 5.34
N ASP A 52 11.87 7.61 4.85
CA ASP A 52 11.26 8.75 4.16
C ASP A 52 10.62 8.30 2.85
N ALA A 53 11.28 7.41 2.09
CA ALA A 53 10.70 6.83 0.88
C ALA A 53 9.47 5.95 1.16
N ALA A 54 9.44 5.22 2.29
CA ALA A 54 8.26 4.45 2.71
C ALA A 54 7.07 5.37 3.00
N ILE A 55 7.29 6.46 3.76
CA ILE A 55 6.26 7.47 4.05
C ILE A 55 5.70 8.08 2.76
N GLU A 56 6.59 8.48 1.84
CA GLU A 56 6.17 9.04 0.55
C GLU A 56 5.38 8.03 -0.30
N ALA A 57 5.77 6.75 -0.29
CA ALA A 57 5.02 5.70 -0.96
C ALA A 57 3.64 5.47 -0.31
N GLY A 58 3.57 5.47 1.02
CA GLY A 58 2.33 5.40 1.80
C GLY A 58 1.34 6.52 1.44
N GLU A 59 1.83 7.75 1.27
CA GLU A 59 1.02 8.90 0.82
C GLU A 59 0.46 8.72 -0.60
N VAL A 60 1.16 8.01 -1.48
CA VAL A 60 0.64 7.64 -2.81
C VAL A 60 -0.48 6.61 -2.68
N VAL A 61 -0.29 5.59 -1.83
CA VAL A 61 -1.33 4.58 -1.57
C VAL A 61 -2.55 5.23 -0.91
N TRP A 62 -2.37 6.20 -0.03
CA TRP A 62 -3.46 6.95 0.60
C TRP A 62 -4.31 7.70 -0.43
N ARG A 63 -3.65 8.44 -1.34
CA ARG A 63 -4.34 9.26 -2.36
C ARG A 63 -4.98 8.44 -3.47
N ASN A 64 -4.32 7.37 -3.91
CA ASN A 64 -4.66 6.67 -5.16
C ASN A 64 -4.96 5.16 -4.98
N GLY A 65 -4.82 4.61 -3.78
CA GLY A 65 -4.95 3.17 -3.49
C GLY A 65 -6.39 2.66 -3.35
N LEU A 66 -7.39 3.54 -3.36
CA LEU A 66 -8.81 3.16 -3.35
C LEU A 66 -9.26 2.69 -4.74
N VAL A 67 -8.89 1.46 -5.10
CA VAL A 67 -9.25 0.84 -6.37
C VAL A 67 -10.61 0.14 -6.28
N ARG A 68 -11.31 0.02 -7.43
CA ARG A 68 -12.65 -0.61 -7.49
C ARG A 68 -12.65 -2.13 -7.25
N LYS A 69 -11.47 -2.76 -7.21
CA LYS A 69 -11.28 -4.20 -7.03
C LYS A 69 -11.05 -4.54 -5.56
N VAL A 70 -11.54 -5.70 -5.12
CA VAL A 70 -11.49 -6.15 -3.70
C VAL A 70 -10.43 -7.23 -3.40
N GLY A 71 -9.48 -7.44 -4.32
CA GLY A 71 -8.42 -8.46 -4.20
C GLY A 71 -7.18 -8.04 -3.40
N LEU A 72 -6.32 -9.02 -3.11
CA LEU A 72 -5.03 -8.81 -2.41
C LEU A 72 -3.90 -8.37 -3.35
N SER A 73 -3.87 -8.85 -4.60
CA SER A 73 -2.76 -8.53 -5.53
C SER A 73 -2.93 -7.17 -6.23
N ASP A 74 -4.18 -6.83 -6.56
CA ASP A 74 -4.53 -5.70 -7.42
C ASP A 74 -5.77 -4.92 -6.93
N GLY A 75 -6.15 -5.13 -5.66
CA GLY A 75 -7.34 -4.56 -5.04
C GLY A 75 -7.07 -3.79 -3.74
N VAL A 76 -8.13 -3.17 -3.22
CA VAL A 76 -8.10 -2.33 -2.02
C VAL A 76 -7.62 -3.11 -0.79
N SER A 77 -7.94 -4.40 -0.71
CA SER A 77 -7.51 -5.30 0.36
C SER A 77 -6.00 -5.50 0.39
N GLY A 78 -5.33 -5.50 -0.76
CA GLY A 78 -3.87 -5.52 -0.83
C GLY A 78 -3.26 -4.18 -0.43
N ASN A 79 -3.85 -3.10 -0.91
CA ASN A 79 -3.38 -1.75 -0.66
C ASN A 79 -3.45 -1.37 0.82
N ALA A 80 -4.42 -1.93 1.54
CA ALA A 80 -4.52 -1.92 2.99
C ALA A 80 -3.23 -2.27 3.73
N TYR A 81 -2.51 -3.27 3.25
CA TYR A 81 -1.37 -3.85 3.94
C TYR A 81 -0.19 -2.89 3.97
N ALA A 82 -0.09 -1.96 3.00
CA ALA A 82 0.92 -0.91 3.05
C ALA A 82 0.79 -0.09 4.35
N PHE A 83 -0.43 0.30 4.73
CA PHE A 83 -0.66 1.03 5.98
C PHE A 83 -0.40 0.21 7.24
N LEU A 84 -0.60 -1.11 7.17
CA LEU A 84 -0.26 -2.00 8.29
C LEU A 84 1.26 -2.11 8.47
N SER A 85 2.01 -2.21 7.37
CA SER A 85 3.48 -2.24 7.39
C SER A 85 4.07 -0.95 7.93
N ASP A 86 3.52 0.21 7.54
CA ASP A 86 3.94 1.51 8.09
C ASP A 86 3.65 1.60 9.59
N PHE A 87 2.46 1.18 10.04
CA PHE A 87 2.06 1.23 11.45
C PHE A 87 2.98 0.40 12.36
N ILE A 88 3.43 -0.76 11.90
CA ILE A 88 4.34 -1.65 12.65
C ILE A 88 5.75 -1.05 12.76
N ASP A 89 6.13 -0.14 11.86
CA ASP A 89 7.47 0.41 11.82
C ASP A 89 7.60 1.76 12.53
N THR A 90 6.65 2.67 12.34
CA THR A 90 6.81 4.02 12.88
C THR A 90 6.45 4.16 14.35
N HIS A 91 5.61 3.28 14.93
CA HIS A 91 4.98 3.43 16.28
C HIS A 91 4.32 4.79 16.57
N GLU A 92 4.44 5.75 15.67
CA GLU A 92 3.87 7.08 15.62
C GLU A 92 3.21 7.26 14.25
N HIS A 93 2.13 8.04 14.24
CA HIS A 93 1.25 8.35 13.10
C HIS A 93 0.04 7.41 12.89
N LEU A 94 -0.90 7.57 13.82
CA LEU A 94 -2.33 7.24 13.75
C LEU A 94 -3.11 8.02 12.65
N ILE A 95 -2.47 8.45 11.55
CA ILE A 95 -3.13 9.29 10.53
C ILE A 95 -3.94 8.44 9.52
N HIS A 96 -3.63 7.13 9.38
CA HIS A 96 -4.28 6.23 8.40
C HIS A 96 -5.21 5.16 9.01
N VAL A 97 -5.40 5.17 10.33
CA VAL A 97 -6.35 4.29 11.05
C VAL A 97 -7.77 4.29 10.47
N PRO A 98 -8.32 5.41 9.92
CA PRO A 98 -9.65 5.39 9.33
C PRO A 98 -9.79 4.42 8.16
N GLN A 99 -8.74 4.18 7.37
CA GLN A 99 -8.79 3.21 6.26
C GLN A 99 -8.68 1.77 6.75
N LEU A 100 -7.89 1.46 7.79
CA LEU A 100 -7.86 0.14 8.41
C LEU A 100 -9.25 -0.25 8.97
N LEU A 101 -9.94 0.70 9.61
CA LEU A 101 -11.34 0.56 10.03
C LEU A 101 -12.29 0.43 8.83
N MET A 102 -12.05 1.18 7.75
CA MET A 102 -12.81 1.04 6.50
C MET A 102 -12.63 -0.34 5.87
N LEU A 103 -11.47 -0.97 6.00
CA LEU A 103 -11.19 -2.33 5.52
C LEU A 103 -11.91 -3.41 6.32
N ILE A 104 -11.99 -3.25 7.64
CA ILE A 104 -12.82 -4.10 8.49
C ILE A 104 -14.30 -3.93 8.12
N PHE A 105 -14.74 -2.69 7.87
CA PHE A 105 -16.13 -2.39 7.55
C PHE A 105 -16.53 -2.84 6.13
N VAL A 106 -15.67 -2.64 5.13
CA VAL A 106 -15.89 -3.05 3.73
C VAL A 106 -15.79 -4.57 3.59
N SER A 107 -14.82 -5.22 4.23
CA SER A 107 -14.74 -6.69 4.27
C SER A 107 -15.92 -7.32 5.01
N GLY A 108 -16.35 -6.72 6.14
CA GLY A 108 -17.54 -7.16 6.87
C GLY A 108 -18.83 -7.03 6.06
N HIS A 109 -19.01 -5.92 5.36
CA HIS A 109 -20.22 -5.71 4.54
C HIS A 109 -20.23 -6.56 3.25
N LEU A 110 -19.05 -6.84 2.65
CA LEU A 110 -18.92 -7.76 1.53
C LEU A 110 -19.13 -9.23 1.93
N SER A 111 -18.66 -9.64 3.12
CA SER A 111 -18.89 -10.98 3.66
C SER A 111 -20.40 -11.25 3.90
N ILE A 112 -21.14 -10.24 4.36
CA ILE A 112 -22.60 -10.31 4.56
C ILE A 112 -23.36 -10.44 3.22
N LYS A 113 -22.88 -9.82 2.14
CA LYS A 113 -23.55 -9.85 0.82
C LYS A 113 -23.10 -11.00 -0.09
N HIS A 114 -21.89 -11.51 0.08
CA HIS A 114 -21.32 -12.57 -0.75
C HIS A 114 -20.57 -13.60 0.12
N PRO A 115 -21.27 -14.59 0.70
CA PRO A 115 -20.69 -15.56 1.63
C PRO A 115 -19.59 -16.46 1.02
N TYR A 116 -19.48 -16.49 -0.31
CA TYR A 116 -18.43 -17.22 -1.03
C TYR A 116 -17.04 -16.57 -0.96
N LEU A 117 -16.94 -15.30 -0.58
CA LEU A 117 -15.66 -14.62 -0.39
C LEU A 117 -14.95 -14.99 0.92
N ASN A 118 -15.63 -15.71 1.83
CA ASN A 118 -15.06 -16.16 3.10
C ASN A 118 -13.94 -17.23 2.97
N ARG A 119 -13.72 -17.78 1.77
CA ARG A 119 -12.66 -18.77 1.52
C ARG A 119 -11.30 -18.19 1.13
N LEU A 120 -11.21 -16.87 0.95
CA LEU A 120 -9.98 -16.17 0.55
C LEU A 120 -9.28 -15.45 1.71
N PHE A 121 -9.89 -15.44 2.90
CA PHE A 121 -9.41 -14.71 4.09
C PHE A 121 -9.26 -15.59 5.34
N TRP A 122 -9.28 -16.92 5.19
CA TRP A 122 -8.92 -17.90 6.22
C TRP A 122 -8.01 -18.97 5.64
#